data_AF-A0A1W9ST79-F1
#
_entry.id   AF-A0A1W9ST79-F1
#
_cell.length_a   1.000
_cell.length_b   1.000
_cell.length_c   1.000
_cell.angle_alpha   90.00
_cell.angle_beta   90.00
_cell.angle_gamma   90.00
#
_symmetry.space_group_name_H-M   'P 1'
#
loop_
_entity.id
_entity.type
_entity.pdbx_description
1 polymer ?
#
loop_
_entity_poly.entity_id
_entity_poly.type
_entity_poly.pdbx_seq_one_letter_code
_entity_poly.pdbx_strand_id
1 'polypeptide(L)'
;MKTKKHLSSSIFNKMNKLLILAISISLLGLSSCKTKKKVADTEKDVVEVVNPDIAKSKLALYKLLNDDGTMTIEEKEKIVNDIKNLGLDDEELNKLIARVDEKIAIEKEELEKKKEAAKPENMLKSYFTKIASAPNKDDANKQITEALKMFSSDKSNVLVIIAEEGGEKDYDEPTNISSYLNYLKDTKNNTNTVDEIKWDANNKIKTLILRKN
;
A
#
# COMPACT_ATOMS: atom_id res chain seq x y z
N MET A 1 -22.97 22.22 40.72
CA MET A 1 -23.58 23.44 40.16
C MET A 1 -22.72 23.88 38.98
N LYS A 2 -23.32 23.89 37.76
CA LYS A 2 -22.85 24.49 36.48
C LYS A 2 -21.51 23.98 35.89
N THR A 3 -21.35 23.62 34.61
CA THR A 3 -22.21 23.39 33.43
C THR A 3 -21.32 22.79 32.33
N LYS A 4 -21.84 21.80 31.60
CA LYS A 4 -21.34 21.31 30.31
C LYS A 4 -21.13 22.46 29.31
N LYS A 5 -20.13 22.37 28.42
CA LYS A 5 -20.26 22.79 27.01
C LYS A 5 -19.42 21.90 26.09
N HIS A 6 -20.15 21.01 25.43
CA HIS A 6 -19.80 20.29 24.23
C HIS A 6 -20.03 21.27 23.05
N LEU A 7 -19.09 21.41 22.12
CA LEU A 7 -19.34 22.07 20.85
C LEU A 7 -18.67 21.26 19.74
N SER A 8 -19.55 20.61 18.98
CA SER A 8 -19.36 19.92 17.72
C SER A 8 -19.88 20.82 16.62
N SER A 9 -19.19 20.91 15.49
CA SER A 9 -19.77 21.05 14.13
C SER A 9 -18.60 21.14 13.14
N SER A 10 -18.32 20.16 12.30
CA SER A 10 -19.04 19.81 11.06
C SER A 10 -19.20 21.00 10.12
N ILE A 11 -18.36 21.04 9.07
CA ILE A 11 -18.56 21.86 7.87
C ILE A 11 -18.33 20.93 6.68
N PHE A 12 -19.40 20.27 6.25
CA PHE A 12 -19.52 19.64 4.94
C PHE A 12 -20.74 20.23 4.22
N ASN A 13 -20.54 20.52 2.93
CA ASN A 13 -21.51 20.78 1.86
C ASN A 13 -22.34 22.09 1.87
N LYS A 14 -22.21 22.84 0.75
CA LYS A 14 -23.35 23.23 -0.10
C LYS A 14 -22.92 23.66 -1.51
N MET A 15 -23.45 22.90 -2.46
CA MET A 15 -23.79 23.17 -3.87
C MET A 15 -23.68 24.61 -4.39
N ASN A 16 -23.23 24.74 -5.65
CA ASN A 16 -23.96 25.56 -6.62
C ASN A 16 -23.92 24.93 -8.04
N LYS A 17 -25.11 24.62 -8.57
CA LYS A 17 -25.38 24.17 -9.95
C LYS A 17 -26.10 25.32 -10.67
N LEU A 18 -25.62 25.76 -11.83
CA LEU A 18 -26.39 26.47 -12.88
C LEU A 18 -25.50 26.58 -14.15
N LEU A 19 -25.75 25.83 -15.25
CA LEU A 19 -26.63 26.11 -16.42
C LEU A 19 -26.35 27.49 -17.08
N ILE A 20 -25.91 27.59 -18.36
CA ILE A 20 -26.71 27.77 -19.61
C ILE A 20 -25.69 27.85 -20.79
N LEU A 21 -25.65 26.91 -21.75
CA LEU A 21 -26.23 26.90 -23.12
C LEU A 21 -26.00 28.15 -24.00
N ALA A 22 -25.16 28.03 -25.04
CA ALA A 22 -25.33 28.72 -26.32
C ALA A 22 -24.67 27.91 -27.47
N ILE A 23 -25.52 27.38 -28.35
CA ILE A 23 -25.17 26.73 -29.62
C ILE A 23 -25.21 27.81 -30.70
N SER A 24 -24.13 27.98 -31.46
CA SER A 24 -24.13 28.73 -32.71
C SER A 24 -23.49 27.91 -33.82
N ILE A 25 -24.36 27.35 -34.66
CA ILE A 25 -24.05 26.71 -35.94
C ILE A 25 -23.84 27.83 -36.96
N SER A 26 -22.73 27.78 -37.69
CA SER A 26 -22.55 28.51 -38.94
C SER A 26 -21.97 27.57 -39.99
N LEU A 27 -22.85 27.00 -40.83
CA LEU A 27 -22.51 26.44 -42.14
C LEU A 27 -22.75 27.51 -43.22
N LEU A 28 -21.70 27.92 -43.93
CA LEU A 28 -21.70 28.51 -45.29
C LEU A 28 -20.26 28.30 -45.82
N GLY A 29 -19.94 27.79 -47.02
CA GLY A 29 -20.69 27.34 -48.18
C GLY A 29 -19.70 26.74 -49.20
N LEU A 30 -20.19 25.88 -50.08
CA LEU A 30 -19.46 25.30 -51.21
C LEU A 30 -19.37 26.30 -52.38
N SER A 31 -18.23 26.39 -53.05
CA SER A 31 -18.17 26.73 -54.48
C SER A 31 -16.87 26.26 -55.14
N SER A 32 -17.03 25.66 -56.32
CA SER A 32 -16.05 24.98 -57.17
C SER A 32 -15.75 25.83 -58.41
N CYS A 33 -14.48 25.96 -58.84
CA CYS A 33 -14.05 25.84 -60.25
C CYS A 33 -12.54 26.00 -60.47
N LYS A 34 -12.05 25.37 -61.55
CA LYS A 34 -10.65 25.03 -61.89
C LYS A 34 -9.89 26.13 -62.65
N THR A 35 -8.58 26.26 -62.42
CA THR A 35 -7.56 26.56 -63.46
C THR A 35 -6.15 26.17 -63.02
N LYS A 36 -5.33 25.82 -64.03
CA LYS A 36 -4.07 25.08 -63.99
C LYS A 36 -2.87 25.86 -63.43
N LYS A 37 -1.87 25.09 -62.95
CA LYS A 37 -0.40 25.28 -63.09
C LYS A 37 0.33 26.03 -61.96
N LYS A 38 0.85 25.28 -61.00
CA LYS A 38 2.31 25.14 -60.75
C LYS A 38 2.54 24.05 -59.71
N VAL A 39 3.36 23.07 -60.11
CA VAL A 39 3.98 22.08 -59.22
C VAL A 39 5.10 22.84 -58.51
N ALA A 40 4.97 22.97 -57.19
CA ALA A 40 6.03 23.41 -56.29
C ALA A 40 5.82 22.64 -54.98
N ASP A 41 6.89 22.01 -54.53
CA ASP A 41 7.00 21.08 -53.41
C ASP A 41 5.89 21.16 -52.37
N THR A 42 5.05 20.14 -52.35
CA THR A 42 4.40 19.73 -51.11
C THR A 42 5.47 18.96 -50.34
N GLU A 43 6.27 19.68 -49.55
CA GLU A 43 6.82 19.09 -48.34
C GLU A 43 5.64 18.39 -47.66
N LYS A 44 5.80 17.09 -47.46
CA LYS A 44 4.82 16.24 -46.85
C LYS A 44 4.56 16.81 -45.45
N ASP A 45 3.49 17.59 -45.32
CA ASP A 45 2.79 17.72 -44.06
C ASP A 45 2.45 16.29 -43.66
N VAL A 46 3.27 15.74 -42.75
CA VAL A 46 2.94 14.54 -42.01
C VAL A 46 1.73 14.94 -41.19
N VAL A 47 0.55 14.73 -41.77
CA VAL A 47 -0.69 14.68 -41.00
C VAL A 47 -0.48 13.52 -40.04
N GLU A 48 -0.05 13.84 -38.81
CA GLU A 48 0.00 12.90 -37.71
C GLU A 48 -1.45 12.42 -37.51
N VAL A 49 -1.80 11.30 -38.13
CA VAL A 49 -3.02 10.57 -37.82
C VAL A 49 -2.78 10.05 -36.42
N VAL A 50 -3.11 10.85 -35.42
CA VAL A 50 -3.09 10.44 -34.01
C VAL A 50 -4.04 9.25 -33.94
N ASN A 51 -3.47 8.05 -33.94
CA ASN A 51 -4.24 6.83 -33.80
C ASN A 51 -5.04 6.97 -32.49
N PRO A 52 -6.39 6.93 -32.52
CA PRO A 52 -7.21 7.15 -31.34
C PRO A 52 -6.86 6.20 -30.21
N ASP A 53 -6.33 5.01 -30.53
CA ASP A 53 -5.86 4.03 -29.54
C ASP A 53 -4.57 4.49 -28.83
N ILE A 54 -3.66 5.21 -29.51
CA ILE A 54 -2.46 5.81 -28.88
C ILE A 54 -2.91 6.88 -27.88
N ALA A 55 -3.79 7.80 -28.29
CA ALA A 55 -4.27 8.87 -27.40
C ALA A 55 -5.02 8.32 -26.18
N LYS A 56 -5.89 7.33 -26.39
CA LYS A 56 -6.61 6.64 -25.31
C LYS A 56 -5.66 5.90 -24.36
N SER A 57 -4.64 5.24 -24.90
CA SER A 57 -3.63 4.52 -24.12
C SER A 57 -2.78 5.49 -23.29
N LYS A 58 -2.32 6.59 -23.88
CA LYS A 58 -1.60 7.65 -23.14
C LYS A 58 -2.44 8.19 -21.99
N LEU A 59 -3.73 8.50 -22.23
CA LEU A 59 -4.65 8.96 -21.18
C LEU A 59 -4.81 7.93 -20.05
N ALA A 60 -4.97 6.65 -20.38
CA ALA A 60 -5.08 5.59 -19.38
C ALA A 60 -3.81 5.51 -18.52
N LEU A 61 -2.63 5.52 -19.13
CA LEU A 61 -1.36 5.47 -18.40
C LEU A 61 -1.11 6.71 -17.54
N TYR A 62 -1.50 7.91 -18.00
CA TYR A 62 -1.45 9.11 -17.16
C TYR A 62 -2.35 9.01 -15.92
N LYS A 63 -3.50 8.35 -16.02
CA LYS A 63 -4.33 8.06 -14.84
C LYS A 63 -3.61 7.12 -13.87
N LEU A 64 -2.91 6.10 -14.37
CA LEU A 64 -2.14 5.18 -13.52
C LEU A 64 -0.96 5.87 -12.83
N LEU A 65 -0.27 6.77 -13.51
CA LEU A 65 0.83 7.54 -12.90
C LEU A 65 0.36 8.47 -11.78
N ASN A 66 -0.84 9.04 -11.93
CA ASN A 66 -1.42 9.98 -10.98
C ASN A 66 -2.42 9.33 -10.01
N ASP A 67 -2.53 7.99 -10.02
CA ASP A 67 -3.38 7.27 -9.09
C ASP A 67 -2.86 7.44 -7.65
N ASP A 68 -3.76 7.84 -6.76
CA ASP A 68 -3.53 8.07 -5.33
C ASP A 68 -3.83 6.83 -4.46
N GLY A 69 -3.83 5.65 -5.08
CA GLY A 69 -4.11 4.37 -4.43
C GLY A 69 -5.57 3.91 -4.56
N THR A 70 -6.34 4.48 -5.48
CA THR A 70 -7.71 4.03 -5.76
C THR A 70 -7.75 2.73 -6.54
N MET A 71 -6.72 2.45 -7.34
CA MET A 71 -6.62 1.23 -8.15
C MET A 71 -5.71 0.20 -7.49
N THR A 72 -6.09 -1.07 -7.58
CA THR A 72 -5.25 -2.19 -7.16
C THR A 72 -4.09 -2.42 -8.12
N ILE A 73 -3.00 -3.05 -7.64
CA ILE A 73 -1.84 -3.37 -8.48
C ILE A 73 -2.26 -4.28 -9.65
N GLU A 74 -3.14 -5.24 -9.40
CA GLU A 74 -3.65 -6.17 -10.41
C GLU A 74 -4.44 -5.44 -11.51
N GLU A 75 -5.26 -4.44 -11.15
CA GLU A 75 -5.98 -3.61 -12.12
C GLU A 75 -5.01 -2.75 -12.95
N LYS A 76 -3.98 -2.17 -12.32
CA LYS A 76 -2.94 -1.40 -13.01
C LYS A 76 -2.17 -2.27 -14.00
N GLU A 77 -1.71 -3.45 -13.57
CA GLU A 77 -1.01 -4.43 -14.42
C GLU A 77 -1.89 -4.87 -15.59
N LYS A 78 -3.18 -5.12 -15.35
CA LYS A 78 -4.13 -5.49 -16.41
C LYS A 78 -4.24 -4.39 -17.47
N ILE A 79 -4.40 -3.13 -17.07
CA ILE A 79 -4.52 -2.00 -18.01
C ILE A 79 -3.24 -1.86 -18.85
N VAL A 80 -2.07 -1.95 -18.22
CA VAL A 80 -0.80 -1.86 -18.94
C VAL A 80 -0.64 -3.01 -19.94
N ASN A 81 -0.99 -4.24 -19.54
CA ASN A 81 -0.94 -5.40 -20.42
C ASN A 81 -1.93 -5.29 -21.59
N ASP A 82 -3.16 -4.83 -21.33
CA ASP A 82 -4.15 -4.58 -22.37
C ASP A 82 -3.63 -3.57 -23.41
N ILE A 83 -2.94 -2.50 -22.96
CA ILE A 83 -2.31 -1.51 -23.84
C ILE A 83 -1.14 -2.11 -24.64
N LYS A 84 -0.25 -2.87 -23.98
CA LYS A 84 0.87 -3.56 -24.65
C LYS A 84 0.38 -4.51 -25.75
N ASN A 85 -0.72 -5.21 -25.49
CA ASN A 85 -1.31 -6.17 -26.42
C ASN A 85 -1.94 -5.53 -27.67
N LEU A 86 -2.14 -4.20 -27.68
CA LEU A 86 -2.56 -3.48 -28.90
C LEU A 86 -1.44 -3.39 -29.95
N GLY A 87 -0.18 -3.64 -29.57
CA GLY A 87 0.95 -3.63 -30.50
C GLY A 87 1.20 -2.27 -31.17
N LEU A 88 0.90 -1.18 -30.46
CA LEU A 88 1.04 0.19 -30.97
C LEU A 88 2.52 0.60 -30.96
N ASP A 89 3.02 1.11 -32.09
CA ASP A 89 4.38 1.61 -32.23
C ASP A 89 4.40 3.15 -32.06
N ASP A 90 4.66 3.61 -30.83
CA ASP A 90 4.79 5.03 -30.50
C ASP A 90 5.84 5.22 -29.38
N GLU A 91 6.86 6.03 -29.65
CA GLU A 91 8.00 6.20 -28.75
C GLU A 91 7.58 6.79 -27.39
N GLU A 92 6.67 7.76 -27.38
CA GLU A 92 6.20 8.38 -26.15
C GLU A 92 5.33 7.44 -25.32
N LEU A 93 4.45 6.68 -25.97
CA LEU A 93 3.63 5.65 -25.35
C LEU A 93 4.53 4.59 -24.71
N ASN A 94 5.57 4.13 -25.41
CA ASN A 94 6.54 3.18 -24.89
C ASN A 94 7.28 3.71 -23.66
N LYS A 95 7.71 4.98 -23.67
CA LYS A 95 8.30 5.63 -22.49
C LYS A 95 7.31 5.71 -21.32
N LEU A 96 6.04 5.98 -21.62
CA LEU A 96 5.00 6.09 -20.60
C LEU A 96 4.65 4.72 -19.99
N ILE A 97 4.58 3.68 -20.81
CA ILE A 97 4.45 2.28 -20.37
C ILE A 97 5.60 1.94 -19.41
N ALA A 98 6.84 2.23 -19.79
CA ALA A 98 8.01 1.93 -18.96
C ALA A 98 7.94 2.62 -17.59
N ARG A 99 7.54 3.89 -17.53
CA ARG A 99 7.37 4.62 -16.26
C ARG A 99 6.27 4.03 -15.38
N VAL A 100 5.15 3.61 -15.99
CA VAL A 100 4.06 2.97 -15.24
C VAL A 100 4.48 1.60 -14.72
N ASP A 101 5.17 0.80 -15.53
CA ASP A 101 5.72 -0.50 -15.12
C ASP A 101 6.67 -0.36 -13.92
N GLU A 102 7.56 0.63 -13.96
CA GLU A 102 8.47 0.93 -12.84
C GLU A 102 7.69 1.32 -11.57
N LYS A 103 6.69 2.21 -11.68
CA LYS A 103 5.84 2.59 -10.55
C LYS A 103 5.10 1.38 -9.97
N ILE A 104 4.52 0.51 -10.80
CA ILE A 104 3.83 -0.70 -10.36
C ILE A 104 4.81 -1.64 -9.64
N ALA A 105 6.02 -1.81 -10.17
CA ALA A 105 7.05 -2.66 -9.55
C ALA A 105 7.42 -2.16 -8.14
N ILE A 106 7.60 -0.84 -7.97
CA ILE A 106 7.86 -0.21 -6.67
C ILE A 106 6.68 -0.43 -5.73
N GLU A 107 5.45 -0.14 -6.17
CA GLU A 107 4.25 -0.33 -5.34
C GLU A 107 4.07 -1.78 -4.89
N LYS A 108 4.39 -2.74 -5.77
CA LYS A 108 4.36 -4.18 -5.47
C LYS A 108 5.39 -4.56 -4.44
N GLU A 109 6.63 -4.09 -4.58
CA GLU A 109 7.68 -4.32 -3.59
C GLU A 109 7.31 -3.71 -2.22
N GLU A 110 6.76 -2.49 -2.20
CA GLU A 110 6.28 -1.86 -0.98
C GLU A 110 5.11 -2.62 -0.34
N LEU A 111 4.18 -3.13 -1.16
CA LEU A 111 3.07 -3.94 -0.67
C LEU A 111 3.59 -5.23 -0.04
N GLU A 112 4.54 -5.92 -0.68
CA GLU A 112 5.15 -7.12 -0.12
C GLU A 112 5.91 -6.83 1.17
N LYS A 113 6.65 -5.71 1.24
CA LYS A 113 7.27 -5.24 2.50
C LYS A 113 6.25 -4.96 3.59
N LYS A 114 5.12 -4.33 3.24
CA LYS A 114 4.01 -4.05 4.18
C LYS A 114 3.35 -5.35 4.66
N LYS A 115 3.10 -6.30 3.77
CA LYS A 115 2.57 -7.63 4.10
C LYS A 115 3.51 -8.38 5.03
N GLU A 116 4.81 -8.39 4.72
CA GLU A 116 5.84 -8.99 5.56
C GLU A 116 5.87 -8.34 6.94
N ALA A 117 5.89 -7.01 7.02
CA ALA A 117 5.87 -6.28 8.29
C ALA A 117 4.58 -6.50 9.10
N ALA A 118 3.45 -6.75 8.42
CA ALA A 118 2.16 -7.05 9.04
C ALA A 118 2.02 -8.51 9.51
N LYS A 119 2.99 -9.38 9.23
CA LYS A 119 2.99 -10.74 9.79
C LYS A 119 3.09 -10.67 11.33
N PRO A 120 2.29 -11.45 12.08
CA PRO A 120 2.32 -11.44 13.54
C PRO A 120 3.70 -11.60 14.16
N GLU A 121 4.55 -12.46 13.59
CA GLU A 121 5.92 -12.72 14.03
C GLU A 121 6.79 -11.47 13.93
N ASN A 122 6.67 -10.74 12.81
CA ASN A 122 7.42 -9.50 12.57
C ASN A 122 6.90 -8.34 13.43
N MET A 123 5.58 -8.28 13.65
CA MET A 123 4.99 -7.33 14.59
C MET A 123 5.49 -7.56 16.02
N LEU A 124 5.46 -8.82 16.50
CA LEU A 124 5.99 -9.19 17.82
C LEU A 124 7.48 -8.85 17.95
N LYS A 125 8.30 -9.23 16.95
CA LYS A 125 9.73 -8.89 16.92
C LYS A 125 9.96 -7.39 17.01
N SER A 126 9.18 -6.59 16.28
CA SER A 126 9.21 -5.13 16.35
C SER A 126 8.86 -4.64 17.76
N TYR A 127 7.80 -5.14 18.39
CA TYR A 127 7.45 -4.76 19.76
C TYR A 127 8.53 -5.14 20.77
N PHE A 128 9.07 -6.35 20.71
CA PHE A 128 10.13 -6.82 21.61
C PHE A 128 11.37 -5.94 21.50
N THR A 129 11.75 -5.59 20.27
CA THR A 129 12.87 -4.68 20.00
C THR A 129 12.60 -3.31 20.60
N LYS A 130 11.42 -2.72 20.35
CA LYS A 130 11.06 -1.39 20.88
C LYS A 130 10.99 -1.37 22.40
N ILE A 131 10.54 -2.44 23.05
CA ILE A 131 10.49 -2.57 24.51
C ILE A 131 11.91 -2.65 25.08
N ALA A 132 12.75 -3.52 24.51
CA ALA A 132 14.13 -3.71 24.94
C ALA A 132 15.00 -2.47 24.65
N SER A 133 14.74 -1.72 23.58
CA SER A 133 15.52 -0.52 23.22
C SER A 133 14.91 0.79 23.72
N ALA A 134 13.79 0.76 24.46
CA ALA A 134 13.10 1.97 24.89
C ALA A 134 14.00 2.87 25.77
N PRO A 135 14.00 4.19 25.58
CA PRO A 135 14.89 5.10 26.29
C PRO A 135 14.53 5.26 27.78
N ASN A 136 13.28 5.00 28.15
CA ASN A 136 12.80 5.07 29.53
C ASN A 136 11.68 4.05 29.78
N LYS A 137 11.28 3.91 31.04
CA LYS A 137 10.24 2.94 31.46
C LYS A 137 8.87 3.27 30.88
N ASP A 138 8.53 4.55 30.75
CA ASP A 138 7.21 4.97 30.25
C ASP A 138 7.04 4.61 28.78
N ASP A 139 8.06 4.83 27.96
CA ASP A 139 8.04 4.46 26.55
C ASP A 139 8.01 2.93 26.37
N ALA A 140 8.73 2.17 27.21
CA ALA A 140 8.61 0.72 27.22
C ALA A 140 7.18 0.29 27.58
N ASN A 141 6.59 0.86 28.63
CA ASN A 141 5.24 0.51 29.09
C ASN A 141 4.16 0.81 28.03
N LYS A 142 4.32 1.87 27.22
CA LYS A 142 3.46 2.12 26.05
C LYS A 142 3.55 0.96 25.05
N GLN A 143 4.76 0.53 24.70
CA GLN A 143 4.96 -0.58 23.76
C GLN A 143 4.44 -1.92 24.32
N ILE A 144 4.60 -2.17 25.63
CA ILE A 144 4.01 -3.33 26.30
C ILE A 144 2.49 -3.33 26.16
N THR A 145 1.85 -2.18 26.40
CA THR A 145 0.38 -2.04 26.29
C THR A 145 -0.10 -2.33 24.88
N GLU A 146 0.63 -1.86 23.86
CA GLU A 146 0.29 -2.16 22.46
C GLU A 146 0.51 -3.63 22.12
N ALA A 147 1.64 -4.22 22.53
CA ALA A 147 1.93 -5.64 22.29
C ALA A 147 0.88 -6.56 22.93
N LEU A 148 0.45 -6.26 24.16
CA LEU A 148 -0.56 -7.06 24.87
C LEU A 148 -1.91 -7.14 24.13
N LYS A 149 -2.25 -6.18 23.26
CA LYS A 149 -3.47 -6.24 22.44
C LYS A 149 -3.45 -7.39 21.44
N MET A 150 -2.28 -7.95 21.12
CA MET A 150 -2.16 -9.12 20.25
C MET A 150 -2.54 -10.43 20.96
N PHE A 151 -2.56 -10.43 22.29
CA PHE A 151 -2.74 -11.63 23.12
C PHE A 151 -4.18 -11.76 23.61
N SER A 152 -4.60 -13.00 23.88
CA SER A 152 -5.92 -13.31 24.44
C SER A 152 -6.10 -12.72 25.84
N SER A 153 -5.00 -12.65 26.60
CA SER A 153 -4.92 -11.98 27.90
C SER A 153 -3.47 -11.66 28.24
N ASP A 154 -3.25 -10.86 29.28
CA ASP A 154 -1.94 -10.64 29.88
C ASP A 154 -1.32 -11.91 30.50
N LYS A 155 -2.13 -12.95 30.71
CA LYS A 155 -1.75 -14.29 31.20
C LYS A 155 -1.51 -15.31 30.08
N SER A 156 -1.56 -14.92 28.81
CA SER A 156 -1.24 -15.84 27.71
C SER A 156 0.16 -16.45 27.89
N ASN A 157 0.29 -17.74 27.62
CA ASN A 157 1.50 -18.50 27.92
C ASN A 157 2.66 -18.09 27.01
N VAL A 158 3.86 -18.05 27.57
CA VAL A 158 5.11 -17.94 26.82
C VAL A 158 6.00 -19.12 27.20
N LEU A 159 6.45 -19.86 26.19
CA LEU A 159 7.39 -20.97 26.34
C LEU A 159 8.67 -20.62 25.58
N VAL A 160 9.83 -20.91 26.17
CA VAL A 160 11.13 -20.68 25.53
C VAL A 160 11.80 -22.02 25.30
N ILE A 161 12.03 -22.39 24.04
CA ILE A 161 12.79 -23.58 23.66
C ILE A 161 14.25 -23.35 24.06
N ILE A 162 14.79 -24.26 24.87
CA ILE A 162 16.19 -24.24 25.34
C ILE A 162 17.06 -25.31 24.69
N ALA A 163 16.46 -26.41 24.23
CA ALA A 163 17.12 -27.46 23.47
C ALA A 163 16.11 -28.15 22.54
N GLU A 164 16.62 -28.76 21.47
CA GLU A 164 15.84 -29.58 20.54
C GLU A 164 16.70 -30.75 20.07
N GLU A 165 16.26 -31.98 20.35
CA GLU A 165 16.96 -33.21 19.93
C GLU A 165 15.93 -34.21 19.37
N GLY A 166 16.21 -34.77 18.19
CA GLY A 166 15.31 -35.74 17.56
C GLY A 166 13.91 -35.21 17.22
N GLY A 167 13.71 -33.88 17.21
CA GLY A 167 12.41 -33.23 17.03
C GLY A 167 11.60 -33.05 18.31
N GLU A 168 12.13 -33.47 19.46
CA GLU A 168 11.56 -33.17 20.78
C GLU A 168 12.14 -31.84 21.28
N LYS A 169 11.27 -30.94 21.74
CA LYS A 169 11.61 -29.61 22.22
C LYS A 169 11.60 -29.59 23.75
N ASP A 170 12.70 -29.17 24.34
CA ASP A 170 12.79 -28.86 25.76
C ASP A 170 12.52 -27.38 25.99
N TYR A 171 11.65 -27.10 26.96
CA TYR A 171 11.22 -25.75 27.29
C TYR A 171 11.77 -25.33 28.65
N ASP A 172 12.12 -24.05 28.76
CA ASP A 172 12.32 -23.38 30.04
C ASP A 172 11.01 -23.33 30.84
N GLU A 173 11.10 -22.94 32.12
CA GLU A 173 9.94 -22.79 32.99
C GLU A 173 8.88 -21.89 32.30
N PRO A 174 7.63 -22.39 32.16
CA PRO A 174 6.57 -21.61 31.53
C PRO A 174 6.34 -20.28 32.23
N THR A 175 6.24 -19.21 31.45
CA THR A 175 5.88 -17.88 31.96
C THR A 175 4.65 -17.34 31.23
N ASN A 176 4.22 -16.13 31.59
CA ASN A 176 3.16 -15.42 30.88
C ASN A 176 3.72 -14.23 30.10
N ILE A 177 2.95 -13.74 29.12
CA ILE A 177 3.39 -12.66 28.25
C ILE A 177 3.67 -11.37 29.03
N SER A 178 2.88 -11.02 30.04
CA SER A 178 3.15 -9.83 30.85
C SER A 178 4.52 -9.90 31.54
N SER A 179 4.83 -11.05 32.17
CA SER A 179 6.13 -11.30 32.79
C SER A 179 7.27 -11.27 31.77
N TYR A 180 7.08 -11.89 30.61
CA TYR A 180 8.10 -11.89 29.55
C TYR A 180 8.37 -10.48 29.00
N LEU A 181 7.35 -9.70 28.71
CA LEU A 181 7.50 -8.33 28.21
C LEU A 181 8.16 -7.40 29.24
N ASN A 182 7.85 -7.59 30.53
CA ASN A 182 8.54 -6.87 31.61
C ASN A 182 10.01 -7.31 31.73
N TYR A 183 10.31 -8.59 31.56
CA TYR A 183 11.69 -9.08 31.47
C TYR A 183 12.47 -8.39 30.35
N LEU A 184 11.90 -8.25 29.14
CA LEU A 184 12.54 -7.54 28.03
C LEU A 184 12.82 -6.07 28.39
N LYS A 185 11.85 -5.41 29.03
CA LYS A 185 11.97 -4.01 29.49
C LYS A 185 13.11 -3.84 30.48
N ASP A 186 13.18 -4.72 31.47
CA ASP A 186 14.09 -4.59 32.61
C ASP A 186 15.51 -5.05 32.27
N THR A 187 15.65 -6.08 31.46
CA THR A 187 16.96 -6.60 31.03
C THR A 187 17.52 -5.92 29.79
N LYS A 188 16.68 -5.19 29.04
CA LYS A 188 17.05 -4.58 27.75
C LYS A 188 17.60 -5.60 26.74
N ASN A 189 17.22 -6.88 26.90
CA ASN A 189 17.72 -7.98 26.10
C ASN A 189 16.59 -8.63 25.30
N ASN A 190 16.74 -8.70 23.98
CA ASN A 190 15.82 -9.35 23.05
C ASN A 190 16.57 -10.39 22.18
N THR A 191 17.17 -11.39 22.83
CA THR A 191 17.90 -12.47 22.13
C THR A 191 16.98 -13.53 21.54
N ASN A 192 15.78 -13.72 22.08
CA ASN A 192 14.91 -14.79 21.65
C ASN A 192 14.19 -14.44 20.34
N THR A 193 13.89 -15.45 19.54
CA THR A 193 13.14 -15.33 18.29
C THR A 193 11.79 -16.02 18.39
N VAL A 194 10.81 -15.60 17.59
CA VAL A 194 9.49 -16.25 17.54
C VAL A 194 9.62 -17.55 16.76
N ASP A 195 9.24 -18.67 17.38
CA ASP A 195 9.27 -20.02 16.78
C ASP A 195 7.87 -20.45 16.32
N GLU A 196 6.86 -20.30 17.18
CA GLU A 196 5.47 -20.68 16.88
C GLU A 196 4.48 -19.76 17.60
N ILE A 197 3.34 -19.48 16.96
CA ILE A 197 2.22 -18.75 17.55
C ILE A 197 0.98 -19.64 17.55
N LYS A 198 0.44 -19.91 18.75
CA LYS A 198 -0.83 -20.64 18.93
C LYS A 198 -1.96 -19.66 19.26
N TRP A 199 -2.99 -19.71 18.43
CA TRP A 199 -4.13 -18.79 18.46
C TRP A 199 -5.29 -19.31 19.30
N ASP A 200 -6.10 -18.40 19.82
CA ASP A 200 -7.43 -18.70 20.34
C ASP A 200 -8.51 -18.58 19.23
N ALA A 201 -9.78 -18.81 19.62
CA ALA A 201 -10.92 -18.72 18.70
C ALA A 201 -11.19 -17.31 18.14
N ASN A 202 -10.57 -16.26 18.71
CA ASN A 202 -10.73 -14.86 18.30
C ASN A 202 -9.51 -14.36 17.51
N ASN A 203 -8.63 -15.23 17.04
CA ASN A 203 -7.36 -14.88 16.40
C ASN A 203 -6.45 -14.01 17.28
N LYS A 204 -6.48 -14.23 18.60
CA LYS A 204 -5.53 -13.66 19.55
C LYS A 204 -4.53 -14.71 20.01
N ILE A 205 -3.34 -14.26 20.41
CA ILE A 205 -2.27 -15.16 20.82
C ILE A 205 -2.60 -15.75 22.19
N LYS A 206 -2.81 -17.07 22.22
CA LYS A 206 -3.02 -17.85 23.45
C LYS A 206 -1.71 -18.38 24.01
N THR A 207 -0.81 -18.81 23.14
CA THR A 207 0.53 -19.30 23.53
C THR A 207 1.54 -18.86 22.49
N LEU A 208 2.61 -18.22 22.96
CA LEU A 208 3.76 -17.84 22.16
C LEU A 208 4.92 -18.77 22.49
N ILE A 209 5.51 -19.37 21.46
CA ILE A 209 6.71 -20.19 21.60
C ILE A 209 7.87 -19.42 21.00
N LEU A 210 8.93 -19.31 21.79
CA LEU A 210 10.15 -18.62 21.45
C LEU A 210 11.30 -19.61 21.35
N ARG A 211 12.31 -19.29 20.56
CA ARG A 211 13.58 -20.02 20.51
C ARG A 211 14.67 -19.14 21.08
N LYS A 212 15.44 -19.70 22.00
CA LYS A 212 16.65 -19.06 22.49
C LYS A 212 17.71 -19.09 21.38
N ASN A 213 18.29 -17.94 21.07
CA ASN A 213 19.46 -17.84 20.20
C ASN A 213 20.75 -18.02 20.99
#